data_AF-A0A1E3KEY1-F1
#
_entry.id   AF-A0A1E3KEY1-F1
#
_cell.length_a   1.000
_cell.length_b   1.000
_cell.length_c   1.000
_cell.angle_alpha   90.00
_cell.angle_beta   90.00
_cell.angle_gamma   90.00
#
_symmetry.space_group_name_H-M   'P 1'
#
loop_
_entity.id
_entity.type
_entity.pdbx_description
1 polymer ?
#
loop_
_entity_poly.entity_id
_entity_poly.type
_entity_poly.pdbx_seq_one_letter_code
_entity_poly.pdbx_strand_id
1 'polypeptide(L)'
;MSPPSTFEPPPLRPHSALELYLASALMFLISALAALLAASYVYCPAHIWWIQPLCEDTHYKYLAPLLVPVTVWFAFANWFGWEYFRYA
;
A
#
# COMPACT_ATOMS: atom_id res chain seq x y z
N MET A 1 -1.19 -35.52 -21.77
CA MET A 1 -0.28 -34.35 -21.68
C MET A 1 -1.13 -33.11 -21.77
N SER A 2 -1.22 -32.32 -20.70
CA SER A 2 -1.82 -30.98 -20.75
C SER A 2 -0.94 -30.06 -21.60
N PRO A 3 -1.51 -29.16 -22.41
CA PRO A 3 -0.71 -28.16 -23.12
C PRO A 3 0.05 -27.31 -22.11
N PRO A 4 1.30 -26.89 -22.42
CA PRO A 4 2.03 -25.98 -21.56
C PRO A 4 1.18 -24.71 -21.40
N SER A 5 0.83 -24.37 -20.16
CA SER A 5 0.16 -23.10 -19.86
C SER A 5 1.14 -21.99 -20.19
N THR A 6 0.96 -21.34 -21.33
CA THR A 6 1.65 -20.08 -21.64
C THR A 6 1.22 -19.07 -20.59
N PHE A 7 2.10 -18.79 -19.64
CA PHE A 7 1.90 -17.78 -18.61
C PHE A 7 2.15 -16.40 -19.20
N GLU A 8 1.49 -16.08 -20.33
CA GLU A 8 1.55 -14.73 -20.86
C GLU A 8 0.62 -13.86 -20.02
N PRO A 9 1.15 -12.86 -19.30
CA PRO A 9 0.29 -11.92 -18.59
C PRO A 9 -0.60 -11.22 -19.63
N PRO A 10 -1.85 -10.87 -19.27
CA PRO A 10 -2.73 -10.16 -20.18
C PRO A 10 -2.06 -8.87 -20.67
N PRO A 11 -2.24 -8.49 -21.95
CA PRO A 11 -1.63 -7.30 -22.51
C PRO A 11 -2.02 -6.07 -21.69
N LEU A 12 -1.05 -5.20 -21.44
CA LEU A 12 -1.26 -3.97 -20.67
C LEU A 12 -2.32 -3.12 -21.38
N ARG A 13 -3.43 -2.85 -20.68
CA ARG A 13 -4.49 -1.99 -21.19
C ARG A 13 -3.90 -0.62 -21.54
N PRO A 14 -4.22 -0.03 -22.71
CA PRO A 14 -3.78 1.32 -23.02
C PRO A 14 -4.42 2.28 -22.01
N HIS A 15 -3.58 2.90 -21.18
CA HIS A 15 -3.97 3.92 -20.22
C HIS A 15 -3.50 5.29 -20.70
N SER A 16 -4.34 6.32 -20.51
CA SER A 16 -3.93 7.68 -20.83
C SER A 16 -2.93 8.20 -19.79
N ALA A 17 -2.02 9.09 -20.17
CA ALA A 17 -1.06 9.67 -19.22
C ALA A 17 -1.77 10.33 -18.01
N LEU A 18 -2.93 10.95 -18.25
CA LEU A 18 -3.75 11.54 -17.21
C LEU A 18 -4.28 10.51 -16.20
N GLU A 19 -4.72 9.34 -16.66
CA GLU A 19 -5.13 8.25 -15.75
C GLU A 19 -3.98 7.79 -14.86
N LEU A 20 -2.76 7.66 -15.42
CA LEU A 20 -1.59 7.30 -14.62
C LEU A 20 -1.26 8.38 -13.59
N TYR A 21 -1.31 9.66 -13.96
CA TYR A 21 -1.05 10.75 -13.02
C TYR A 21 -2.09 10.78 -11.90
N LEU A 22 -3.37 10.63 -12.22
CA LEU A 22 -4.43 10.57 -11.20
C LEU A 22 -4.27 9.38 -10.27
N ALA A 23 -3.98 8.20 -10.81
CA ALA A 23 -3.72 7.00 -10.01
C ALA A 23 -2.51 7.19 -9.08
N SER A 24 -1.42 7.79 -9.59
CA SER A 24 -0.22 8.05 -8.79
C SER A 24 -0.46 9.08 -7.68
N ALA A 25 -1.19 10.16 -7.97
CA ALA A 25 -1.54 11.19 -7.00
C ALA A 25 -2.46 10.63 -5.91
N LEU A 26 -3.43 9.80 -6.28
CA LEU A 26 -4.34 9.14 -5.34
C LEU A 26 -3.58 8.17 -4.44
N MET A 27 -2.67 7.36 -5.00
CA MET A 27 -1.82 6.48 -4.20
C MET A 27 -0.94 7.27 -3.24
N PHE A 28 -0.32 8.36 -3.70
CA PHE A 28 0.47 9.24 -2.84
C PHE A 28 -0.36 9.81 -1.68
N LEU A 29 -1.58 10.28 -1.96
CA LEU A 29 -2.49 10.80 -0.93
C LEU A 29 -2.88 9.73 0.09
N ILE A 30 -3.22 8.52 -0.36
CA ILE A 30 -3.54 7.40 0.53
C ILE A 30 -2.33 7.06 1.42
N SER A 31 -1.14 6.96 0.85
CA SER A 31 0.08 6.68 1.60
C SER A 31 0.42 7.78 2.60
N ALA A 32 0.26 9.06 2.24
CA ALA A 32 0.47 10.18 3.15
C ALA A 32 -0.53 10.18 4.32
N LEU A 33 -1.81 9.92 4.05
CA LEU A 33 -2.84 9.80 5.09
C LEU A 33 -2.58 8.61 6.02
N ALA A 34 -2.17 7.46 5.47
CA ALA A 34 -1.80 6.30 6.27
C ALA A 34 -0.58 6.58 7.17
N ALA A 35 0.42 7.33 6.67
CA ALA A 35 1.58 7.73 7.46
C ALA A 35 1.19 8.70 8.59
N LEU A 36 0.30 9.66 8.33
CA LEU A 36 -0.24 10.57 9.36
C LEU A 36 -1.06 9.81 10.40
N LEU A 37 -1.86 8.83 9.97
CA LEU A 37 -2.61 7.94 10.86
C LEU A 37 -1.64 7.16 11.77
N ALA A 38 -0.61 6.54 11.20
CA ALA A 38 0.42 5.86 11.97
C ALA A 38 1.14 6.79 12.95
N ALA A 39 1.46 8.02 12.52
CA ALA A 39 2.07 9.03 13.40
C ALA A 39 1.15 9.42 14.56
N SER A 40 -0.18 9.50 14.34
CA SER A 40 -1.14 9.81 15.39
C SER A 40 -1.23 8.76 16.50
N TYR A 41 -0.91 7.49 16.20
CA TYR A 41 -0.79 6.43 17.20
C TYR A 41 0.49 6.53 18.05
N VAL A 42 1.54 7.17 17.53
CA VAL A 42 2.81 7.40 18.23
C VAL A 42 2.78 8.70 19.03
N TYR A 43 2.26 9.77 18.40
CA TYR A 43 2.12 11.10 18.98
C TYR A 43 0.66 11.49 18.95
N CYS A 44 0.00 11.51 20.11
CA CYS A 44 -1.41 11.87 20.21
C CYS A 44 -1.61 13.39 20.27
N PRO A 45 -2.23 14.02 19.26
CA PRO A 45 -2.71 15.38 19.36
C PRO A 45 -4.03 15.41 20.16
N ALA A 46 -3.94 15.35 21.49
CA ALA A 46 -5.10 15.32 22.40
C ALA A 46 -6.03 16.55 22.32
N HIS A 47 -5.66 17.57 21.55
CA HIS A 47 -6.45 18.79 21.34
C HIS A 47 -7.50 18.65 20.22
N ILE A 48 -7.48 17.56 19.44
CA ILE A 48 -8.40 17.34 18.32
C ILE A 48 -9.44 16.30 18.74
N TRP A 49 -10.66 16.77 19.02
CA TRP A 49 -11.74 15.96 19.62
C TRP A 49 -12.11 14.70 18.81
N TRP A 50 -12.03 14.75 17.47
CA TRP A 50 -12.38 13.61 16.63
C TRP A 50 -11.23 12.58 16.46
N ILE A 51 -10.00 12.95 16.82
CA ILE A 51 -8.83 12.04 16.83
C ILE A 51 -8.64 11.40 18.20
N GLN A 52 -9.17 12.02 19.26
CA GLN A 52 -9.04 11.55 20.64
C GLN A 52 -9.40 10.06 20.84
N PRO A 53 -10.49 9.51 20.24
CA PRO A 53 -10.81 8.08 20.37
C PRO A 53 -9.70 7.16 19.82
N LEU A 54 -8.95 7.62 18.83
CA LEU A 54 -7.85 6.88 18.22
C LEU A 54 -6.62 6.81 19.15
N CYS A 55 -6.42 7.83 19.98
CA CYS A 55 -5.37 7.85 20.99
C CYS A 55 -5.67 6.96 22.20
N GLU A 56 -6.95 6.82 22.53
CA GLU A 56 -7.43 5.95 23.61
C GLU A 56 -7.48 4.47 23.20
N ASP A 57 -7.26 4.18 21.91
CA ASP A 57 -7.20 2.82 21.39
C ASP A 57 -5.95 2.07 21.87
N THR A 58 -6.16 1.16 22.80
CA THR A 58 -5.11 0.30 23.36
C THR A 58 -4.90 -1.00 22.58
N HIS A 59 -5.83 -1.37 21.71
CA HIS A 59 -5.85 -2.66 21.03
C HIS A 59 -5.10 -2.62 19.70
N TYR A 60 -5.33 -1.60 18.86
CA TYR A 60 -4.75 -1.56 17.51
C TYR A 60 -3.48 -0.74 17.38
N LYS A 61 -3.02 -0.06 18.45
CA LYS A 61 -1.81 0.78 18.39
C LYS A 61 -0.53 0.04 17.97
N TYR A 62 -0.47 -1.28 18.19
CA TYR A 62 0.67 -2.11 17.79
C TYR A 62 0.53 -2.69 16.38
N LEU A 63 -0.68 -2.64 15.79
CA LEU A 63 -0.92 -3.09 14.43
C LEU A 63 -0.24 -2.14 13.41
N ALA A 64 -0.24 -0.83 13.68
CA ALA A 64 0.36 0.18 12.80
C ALA A 64 1.87 -0.06 12.54
N PRO A 65 2.75 -0.20 13.56
CA PRO A 65 4.15 -0.51 13.33
C PRO A 65 4.38 -1.91 12.74
N LEU A 66 3.44 -2.85 12.90
CA LEU A 66 3.49 -4.17 12.25
C LEU A 66 3.09 -4.11 10.76
N LEU A 67 2.15 -3.23 10.39
CA LEU A 67 1.70 -3.06 9.02
C LEU A 67 2.79 -2.47 8.12
N VAL A 68 3.67 -1.61 8.65
CA VAL A 68 4.77 -1.00 7.88
C VAL A 68 5.70 -2.07 7.26
N PRO A 69 6.34 -2.98 8.02
CA PRO A 69 7.21 -4.00 7.44
C PRO A 69 6.43 -5.00 6.56
N VAL A 70 5.19 -5.35 6.91
CA VAL A 70 4.37 -6.27 6.11
C VAL A 70 4.03 -5.67 4.75
N THR A 71 3.61 -4.40 4.70
CA THR A 71 3.27 -3.72 3.45
C THR A 71 4.49 -3.48 2.57
N VAL A 72 5.62 -3.08 3.17
CA VAL A 72 6.90 -2.94 2.47
C VAL A 72 7.36 -4.27 1.87
N TRP A 73 7.27 -5.36 2.65
CA TRP A 73 7.59 -6.69 2.16
C TRP A 73 6.73 -7.10 0.96
N PHE A 74 5.40 -6.92 1.03
CA PHE A 74 4.50 -7.22 -0.08
C PHE A 74 4.83 -6.41 -1.34
N ALA A 75 5.14 -5.12 -1.19
CA ALA A 75 5.53 -4.26 -2.31
C ALA A 75 6.81 -4.76 -2.98
N PHE A 76 7.83 -5.11 -2.19
CA PHE A 76 9.08 -5.68 -2.71
C PHE A 76 8.86 -7.02 -3.39
N ALA A 77 8.08 -7.94 -2.78
CA ALA A 77 7.80 -9.24 -3.37
C ALA A 77 7.08 -9.09 -4.73
N ASN A 78 6.13 -8.15 -4.84
CA ASN A 78 5.45 -7.87 -6.09
C ASN A 78 6.37 -7.23 -7.14
N TRP A 79 7.23 -6.30 -6.72
CA TRP A 79 8.24 -5.67 -7.58
C TRP A 79 9.25 -6.69 -8.14
N PHE A 80 9.88 -7.48 -7.25
CA PHE A 80 10.82 -8.52 -7.64
C PHE A 80 10.14 -9.61 -8.46
N GLY A 81 8.91 -10.00 -8.11
CA GLY A 81 8.13 -10.94 -8.91
C GLY A 81 7.96 -10.44 -10.35
N TRP A 82 7.57 -9.18 -10.52
CA TRP A 82 7.48 -8.57 -11.85
C TRP A 82 8.80 -8.55 -12.61
N GLU A 83 9.93 -8.32 -11.93
CA GLU A 83 11.25 -8.30 -12.57
C GLU A 83 11.70 -9.71 -12.99
N TYR A 84 11.60 -10.69 -12.10
CA TYR A 84 12.06 -12.06 -12.36
C TYR A 84 11.14 -12.81 -13.35
N PHE A 85 9.83 -12.60 -13.29
CA PHE A 85 8.87 -13.25 -14.18
C PHE A 85 8.61 -12.46 -15.46
N ARG A 86 9.30 -11.35 -15.70
CA ARG A 86 9.15 -10.57 -16.94
C ARG A 86 9.57 -11.33 -18.19
N TYR A 87 10.52 -12.24 -18.04
CA TYR A 87 11.18 -12.97 -19.13
C TYR A 87 11.14 -14.50 -18.95
N ALA A 88 10.38 -14.99 -17.97
CA ALA A 88 10.25 -16.42 -17.67
C ALA A 88 9.17 -17.09 -18.53
#